data_AF-A0A2U1N218-F1
#
_entry.id   AF-A0A2U1N218-F1
#
_cell.length_a   1.000
_cell.length_b   1.000
_cell.length_c   1.000
_cell.angle_alpha   90.00
_cell.angle_beta   90.00
_cell.angle_gamma   90.00
#
_symmetry.space_group_name_H-M   'P 1'
#
loop_
_entity.id
_entity.type
_entity.pdbx_description
1 polymer ?
#
loop_
_entity_poly.entity_id
_entity_poly.type
_entity_poly.pdbx_seq_one_letter_code
_entity_poly.pdbx_strand_id
1 'polypeptide(L)'
;MGIKSPLPYRVTKYAPKKLQAGINFAFGGTGVFDTGNFQPNLTTQTGYLQRLIKDKVYTKRDLESSLAMVTVSGNDYSAFTAAGGTQQNLPAFITRVVNQITIDVKRIHDLGIPRVLVNTLQPVGCLPQLTIQSSYQQCDQTQNSLASFHNQLLQVAVTTLNNNTKKSTFLPLDLFTSFNTVLKNKGDITGNLKFDTPLKPCCMATTNTSNCGSVDEKGKPLYTVCNEPESMFFWDTVHPTQAGWRAVFMGIKSPLPYRVTKYAPKKLQAGINFAFGGTGVFDTGNFQPNLTTQTGYLQGLIKNKVYTKRDLESSLAMVTVSGNDYSAFTAAGGTQQNLPAFITRVVNQISIDLKRIHDLGIPRVLVNTLQPVGCLPQLTIQSSYQQCDQTQNSLASFHNQLLQVAVTTLNNNTKKSTFLPLDLFTSFNTVLKNKGDITGNLKFDTPLKPCCMATTNTSNCGSVDENGKPLYTVCNEPESMFFWDTVHPTQAGWRAVSQSLGTFWVPFC
;
A
#
# COMPACT_ATOMS: atom_id res chain seq x y z
N MET A 1 -3.48 -3.50 0.00
CA MET A 1 -2.38 -3.13 0.92
C MET A 1 -2.13 -4.12 2.06
N GLY A 2 -2.82 -5.27 2.17
CA GLY A 2 -2.45 -6.35 3.09
C GLY A 2 -2.59 -6.06 4.60
N ILE A 3 -2.77 -4.83 5.02
CA ILE A 3 -2.75 -4.46 6.44
C ILE A 3 -4.06 -4.86 7.12
N LYS A 4 -3.98 -5.36 8.36
CA LYS A 4 -5.14 -5.74 9.18
C LYS A 4 -6.08 -4.55 9.33
N SER A 5 -7.36 -4.74 9.01
CA SER A 5 -8.36 -3.68 9.15
C SER A 5 -8.44 -3.22 10.61
N PRO A 6 -8.34 -1.91 10.88
CA PRO A 6 -8.49 -1.40 12.23
C PRO A 6 -9.90 -1.68 12.76
N LEU A 7 -10.02 -1.92 14.07
CA LEU A 7 -11.32 -2.23 14.67
C LEU A 7 -12.24 -1.00 14.57
N PRO A 8 -13.53 -1.18 14.22
CA PRO A 8 -14.51 -0.12 14.28
C PRO A 8 -14.60 0.51 15.67
N TYR A 9 -14.64 1.84 15.75
CA TYR A 9 -14.78 2.58 17.01
C TYR A 9 -16.01 2.11 17.81
N ARG A 10 -17.11 1.77 17.13
CA ARG A 10 -18.32 1.23 17.75
C ARG A 10 -18.10 -0.05 18.57
N VAL A 11 -17.08 -0.86 18.24
CA VAL A 11 -16.78 -2.11 18.97
C VAL A 11 -15.74 -1.92 20.08
N THR A 12 -15.12 -0.74 20.18
CA THR A 12 -14.06 -0.47 21.19
C THR A 12 -14.56 -0.51 22.63
N LYS A 13 -15.87 -0.30 22.86
CA LYS A 13 -16.51 -0.50 24.18
C LYS A 13 -16.33 -1.92 24.74
N TYR A 14 -16.04 -2.90 23.88
CA TYR A 14 -15.91 -4.32 24.24
C TYR A 14 -14.45 -4.83 24.19
N ALA A 15 -13.48 -3.97 23.89
CA ALA A 15 -12.06 -4.33 23.76
C ALA A 15 -11.14 -3.26 24.37
N PRO A 16 -10.88 -3.29 25.70
CA PRO A 16 -10.24 -2.19 26.43
C PRO A 16 -8.70 -2.14 26.33
N LYS A 17 -8.06 -2.91 25.43
CA LYS A 17 -6.59 -2.92 25.28
C LYS A 17 -6.14 -2.13 24.06
N LYS A 18 -4.97 -1.49 24.18
CA LYS A 18 -4.26 -0.74 23.13
C LYS A 18 -4.34 -1.49 21.79
N LEU A 19 -5.08 -0.93 20.83
CA LEU A 19 -5.29 -1.55 19.53
C LEU A 19 -4.04 -1.34 18.67
N GLN A 20 -3.22 -2.39 18.56
CA GLN A 20 -1.96 -2.38 17.81
C GLN A 20 -2.13 -2.14 16.30
N ALA A 21 -3.35 -2.19 15.75
CA ALA A 21 -3.63 -1.99 14.32
C ALA A 21 -4.31 -0.65 13.99
N GLY A 22 -4.56 0.21 15.00
CA GLY A 22 -5.32 1.47 14.84
C GLY A 22 -6.84 1.31 15.06
N ILE A 23 -7.61 2.38 14.78
CA ILE A 23 -9.07 2.45 14.99
C ILE A 23 -9.77 3.00 13.75
N ASN A 24 -10.88 2.37 13.37
CA ASN A 24 -11.75 2.82 12.28
C ASN A 24 -12.94 3.62 12.83
N PHE A 25 -12.99 4.91 12.58
CA PHE A 25 -14.10 5.78 13.00
C PHE A 25 -15.23 5.87 11.97
N ALA A 26 -15.09 5.26 10.79
CA ALA A 26 -16.05 5.30 9.70
C ALA A 26 -17.42 4.67 10.05
N PHE A 27 -18.47 5.25 9.48
CA PHE A 27 -19.85 4.76 9.58
C PHE A 27 -20.50 4.76 8.19
N GLY A 28 -21.03 3.61 7.78
CA GLY A 28 -21.70 3.47 6.48
C GLY A 28 -22.85 4.46 6.31
N GLY A 29 -22.93 5.06 5.12
CA GLY A 29 -23.94 6.05 4.76
C GLY A 29 -23.73 7.46 5.32
N THR A 30 -22.71 7.69 6.16
CA THR A 30 -22.42 9.03 6.69
C THR A 30 -21.74 9.93 5.68
N GLY A 31 -21.91 11.23 5.88
CA GLY A 31 -21.24 12.27 5.11
C GLY A 31 -20.38 13.17 5.96
N VAL A 32 -19.89 14.22 5.33
CA VAL A 32 -19.28 15.37 6.01
C VAL A 32 -20.34 16.10 6.84
N PHE A 33 -21.54 16.22 6.29
CA PHE A 33 -22.75 16.67 6.97
C PHE A 33 -23.69 15.49 7.27
N ASP A 34 -24.79 15.79 7.94
CA ASP A 34 -25.86 14.81 8.20
C ASP A 34 -26.52 14.38 6.88
N THR A 35 -26.60 13.07 6.68
CA THR A 35 -27.17 12.43 5.49
C THR A 35 -28.55 11.82 5.76
N GLY A 36 -29.13 12.06 6.94
CA GLY A 36 -30.45 11.56 7.34
C GLY A 36 -30.45 10.14 7.89
N ASN A 37 -29.28 9.53 8.07
CA ASN A 37 -29.14 8.17 8.64
C ASN A 37 -28.87 8.15 10.15
N PHE A 38 -28.88 9.32 10.82
CA PHE A 38 -28.63 9.52 12.26
C PHE A 38 -27.30 8.92 12.77
N GLN A 39 -26.34 8.68 11.87
CA GLN A 39 -25.01 8.19 12.23
C GLN A 39 -24.01 9.37 12.35
N PRO A 40 -22.88 9.18 13.04
CA PRO A 40 -21.90 10.24 13.27
C PRO A 40 -21.27 10.77 11.97
N ASN A 41 -21.46 12.06 11.66
CA ASN A 41 -20.77 12.72 10.54
C ASN A 41 -19.25 12.88 10.80
N LEU A 42 -18.49 13.31 9.78
CA LEU A 42 -17.03 13.45 9.85
C LEU A 42 -16.54 14.26 11.07
N THR A 43 -17.18 15.38 11.36
CA THR A 43 -16.81 16.24 12.49
C THR A 43 -17.01 15.53 13.84
N THR A 44 -18.08 14.73 13.94
CA THR A 44 -18.37 13.92 15.13
C THR A 44 -17.36 12.78 15.28
N GLN A 45 -17.03 12.10 14.18
CA GLN A 45 -16.01 11.06 14.15
C GLN A 45 -14.63 11.59 14.57
N THR A 46 -14.26 12.80 14.13
CA THR A 46 -13.06 13.50 14.57
C THR A 46 -13.10 13.79 16.09
N GLY A 47 -14.29 14.10 16.63
CA GLY A 47 -14.51 14.24 18.06
C GLY A 47 -14.26 12.96 18.86
N TYR A 48 -14.50 11.77 18.28
CA TYR A 48 -14.18 10.50 18.92
C TYR A 48 -12.68 10.29 19.08
N LEU A 49 -11.87 10.62 18.06
CA LEU A 49 -10.42 10.62 18.18
C LEU A 49 -9.96 11.55 19.31
N GLN A 50 -10.47 12.78 19.34
CA GLN A 50 -10.12 13.75 20.39
C GLN A 50 -10.45 13.23 21.79
N ARG A 51 -11.58 12.51 21.94
CA ARG A 51 -11.94 11.86 23.21
C ARG A 51 -10.93 10.79 23.60
N LEU A 52 -10.53 9.90 22.68
CA LEU A 52 -9.53 8.87 22.99
C LEU A 52 -8.17 9.45 23.38
N ILE A 53 -7.78 10.59 22.79
CA ILE A 53 -6.57 11.32 23.17
C ILE A 53 -6.72 11.90 24.58
N LYS A 54 -7.88 12.52 24.89
CA LYS A 54 -8.18 13.05 26.23
C LYS A 54 -8.18 11.95 27.30
N ASP A 55 -8.71 10.78 26.95
CA ASP A 55 -8.78 9.61 27.81
C ASP A 55 -7.43 8.86 27.90
N LYS A 56 -6.36 9.41 27.29
CA LYS A 56 -4.99 8.89 27.30
C LYS A 56 -4.87 7.45 26.75
N VAL A 57 -5.77 7.06 25.86
CA VAL A 57 -5.70 5.76 25.15
C VAL A 57 -4.48 5.74 24.22
N TYR A 58 -4.13 6.90 23.65
CA TYR A 58 -2.97 7.09 22.80
C TYR A 58 -1.99 8.09 23.40
N THR A 59 -0.71 7.74 23.38
CA THR A 59 0.38 8.64 23.76
C THR A 59 0.73 9.58 22.62
N LYS A 60 1.45 10.67 22.93
CA LYS A 60 1.99 11.58 21.92
C LYS A 60 2.82 10.85 20.86
N ARG A 61 3.62 9.85 21.28
CA ARG A 61 4.44 9.03 20.38
C ARG A 61 3.59 8.19 19.44
N ASP A 62 2.48 7.64 19.94
CA ASP A 62 1.55 6.88 19.10
C ASP A 62 1.00 7.79 17.98
N LEU A 63 0.57 9.01 18.32
CA LEU A 63 0.04 9.99 17.37
C LEU A 63 1.10 10.47 16.36
N GLU A 64 2.31 10.80 16.82
CA GLU A 64 3.44 11.24 15.98
C GLU A 64 3.93 10.16 14.98
N SER A 65 3.55 8.90 15.19
CA SER A 65 3.81 7.77 14.30
C SER A 65 2.62 7.35 13.45
N SER A 66 1.46 7.98 13.63
CA SER A 66 0.20 7.60 12.99
C SER A 66 -0.02 8.31 11.64
N LEU A 67 -0.82 7.68 10.80
CA LEU A 67 -1.42 8.26 9.59
C LEU A 67 -2.94 8.27 9.78
N ALA A 68 -3.57 9.41 9.54
CA ALA A 68 -5.03 9.48 9.43
C ALA A 68 -5.45 9.41 7.97
N MET A 69 -6.54 8.69 7.69
CA MET A 69 -7.16 8.64 6.37
C MET A 69 -8.60 9.13 6.51
N VAL A 70 -8.94 10.25 5.87
CA VAL A 70 -10.31 10.76 5.79
C VAL A 70 -10.89 10.34 4.46
N THR A 71 -12.02 9.64 4.50
CA THR A 71 -12.72 9.20 3.30
C THR A 71 -13.99 9.98 3.01
N VAL A 72 -14.20 10.25 1.71
CA VAL A 72 -15.37 10.96 1.19
C VAL A 72 -15.93 10.13 0.05
N SER A 73 -17.17 9.65 0.21
CA SER A 73 -17.79 8.69 -0.71
C SER A 73 -19.02 9.23 -1.45
N GLY A 74 -19.40 10.49 -1.20
CA GLY A 74 -20.46 11.19 -1.94
C GLY A 74 -21.86 11.12 -1.33
N ASN A 75 -22.01 10.56 -0.13
CA ASN A 75 -23.30 10.47 0.57
C ASN A 75 -23.96 11.84 0.79
N ASP A 76 -23.17 12.88 1.05
CA ASP A 76 -23.65 14.27 1.14
C ASP A 76 -24.43 14.70 -0.11
N TYR A 77 -23.97 14.31 -1.30
CA TYR A 77 -24.59 14.70 -2.57
C TYR A 77 -25.85 13.90 -2.86
N SER A 78 -25.85 12.62 -2.52
CA SER A 78 -27.05 11.79 -2.57
C SER A 78 -28.12 12.32 -1.62
N ALA A 79 -27.74 12.66 -0.38
CA ALA A 79 -28.65 13.24 0.61
C ALA A 79 -29.16 14.63 0.19
N PHE A 80 -28.28 15.49 -0.33
CA PHE A 80 -28.66 16.80 -0.86
C PHE A 80 -29.72 16.68 -1.97
N THR A 81 -29.53 15.74 -2.89
CA THR A 81 -30.47 15.48 -3.98
C THR A 81 -31.79 14.92 -3.43
N ALA A 82 -31.74 13.97 -2.50
CA ALA A 82 -32.93 13.39 -1.86
C ALA A 82 -33.74 14.42 -1.07
N ALA A 83 -33.09 15.45 -0.51
CA ALA A 83 -33.73 16.56 0.19
C ALA A 83 -34.30 17.65 -0.76
N GLY A 84 -34.35 17.41 -2.07
CA GLY A 84 -34.88 18.37 -3.05
C GLY A 84 -33.87 19.40 -3.54
N GLY A 85 -32.58 19.19 -3.30
CA GLY A 85 -31.52 20.05 -3.81
C GLY A 85 -31.44 20.06 -5.35
N THR A 86 -31.21 21.23 -5.94
CA THR A 86 -31.16 21.40 -7.40
C THR A 86 -29.73 21.42 -7.92
N GLN A 87 -29.55 21.10 -9.21
CA GLN A 87 -28.25 21.21 -9.89
C GLN A 87 -27.65 22.62 -9.84
N GLN A 88 -28.49 23.66 -9.80
CA GLN A 88 -28.05 25.05 -9.66
C GLN A 88 -27.40 25.32 -8.30
N ASN A 89 -27.90 24.70 -7.23
CA ASN A 89 -27.43 24.94 -5.86
C ASN A 89 -26.31 23.97 -5.45
N LEU A 90 -26.13 22.88 -6.20
CA LEU A 90 -25.15 21.83 -5.91
C LEU A 90 -23.69 22.33 -5.87
N PRO A 91 -23.19 23.20 -6.78
CA PRO A 91 -21.82 23.73 -6.69
C PRO A 91 -21.53 24.48 -5.38
N ALA A 92 -22.49 25.26 -4.89
CA ALA A 92 -22.37 25.95 -3.61
C ALA A 92 -22.33 24.95 -2.44
N PHE A 93 -23.14 23.89 -2.51
CA PHE A 93 -23.11 22.81 -1.53
C PHE A 93 -21.79 22.02 -1.57
N ILE A 94 -21.26 21.67 -2.75
CA ILE A 94 -19.94 21.04 -2.92
C ILE A 94 -18.86 21.90 -2.25
N THR A 95 -18.90 23.22 -2.44
CA THR A 95 -17.96 24.15 -1.79
C THR A 95 -18.04 24.06 -0.26
N ARG A 96 -19.26 24.00 0.31
CA ARG A 96 -19.46 23.83 1.76
C ARG A 96 -18.90 22.49 2.25
N VAL A 97 -19.11 21.41 1.52
CA VAL A 97 -18.58 20.08 1.84
C VAL A 97 -17.05 20.11 1.88
N VAL A 98 -16.40 20.66 0.85
CA VAL A 98 -14.92 20.78 0.81
C VAL A 98 -14.38 21.67 1.93
N ASN A 99 -15.05 22.78 2.23
CA ASN A 99 -14.64 23.65 3.34
C ASN A 99 -14.69 22.91 4.69
N GLN A 100 -15.73 22.12 4.93
CA GLN A 100 -15.85 21.35 6.16
C GLN A 100 -14.82 20.20 6.22
N ILE A 101 -14.57 19.50 5.11
CA ILE A 101 -13.45 18.54 5.01
C ILE A 101 -12.13 19.22 5.40
N THR A 102 -11.88 20.43 4.90
CA THR A 102 -10.67 21.21 5.17
C THR A 102 -10.51 21.52 6.66
N ILE A 103 -11.61 21.85 7.34
CA ILE A 103 -11.64 22.09 8.79
C ILE A 103 -11.32 20.79 9.54
N ASP A 104 -11.96 19.68 9.17
CA ASP A 104 -11.82 18.41 9.88
C ASP A 104 -10.43 17.78 9.68
N VAL A 105 -9.88 17.78 8.46
CA VAL A 105 -8.51 17.28 8.23
C VAL A 105 -7.48 18.11 8.98
N LYS A 106 -7.64 19.44 9.02
CA LYS A 106 -6.76 20.32 9.79
C LYS A 106 -6.86 20.00 11.28
N ARG A 107 -8.08 19.83 11.81
CA ARG A 107 -8.30 19.45 13.20
C ARG A 107 -7.64 18.11 13.54
N ILE A 108 -7.71 17.11 12.66
CA ILE A 108 -7.03 15.82 12.85
C ILE A 108 -5.51 15.99 12.94
N HIS A 109 -4.92 16.82 12.07
CA HIS A 109 -3.50 17.14 12.15
C HIS A 109 -3.15 17.86 13.46
N ASP A 110 -3.95 18.84 13.87
CA ASP A 110 -3.74 19.64 15.07
C ASP A 110 -3.87 18.80 16.37
N LEU A 111 -4.52 17.63 16.29
CA LEU A 111 -4.52 16.62 17.36
C LEU A 111 -3.18 15.86 17.50
N GLY A 112 -2.20 16.11 16.63
CA GLY A 112 -0.84 15.56 16.73
C GLY A 112 -0.49 14.50 15.68
N ILE A 113 -1.38 14.23 14.73
CA ILE A 113 -1.13 13.27 13.64
C ILE A 113 -0.37 13.99 12.50
N PRO A 114 0.85 13.55 12.14
CA PRO A 114 1.73 14.30 11.24
C PRO A 114 1.33 14.28 9.77
N ARG A 115 0.53 13.29 9.36
CA ARG A 115 0.09 13.11 7.96
C ARG A 115 -1.40 12.76 7.93
N VAL A 116 -2.13 13.43 7.05
CA VAL A 116 -3.56 13.17 6.82
C VAL A 116 -3.76 12.92 5.33
N LEU A 117 -4.15 11.69 5.00
CA LEU A 117 -4.57 11.30 3.66
C LEU A 117 -6.06 11.65 3.50
N VAL A 118 -6.44 12.27 2.39
CA VAL A 118 -7.84 12.55 2.05
C VAL A 118 -8.09 12.10 0.62
N ASN A 119 -9.09 11.24 0.38
CA ASN A 119 -9.35 10.80 -0.99
C ASN A 119 -10.13 11.84 -1.80
N THR A 120 -9.82 11.89 -3.08
CA THR A 120 -10.70 12.47 -4.09
C THR A 120 -11.96 11.62 -4.20
N LEU A 121 -13.11 12.24 -4.45
CA LEU A 121 -14.32 11.54 -4.79
C LEU A 121 -14.11 10.67 -6.03
N GLN A 122 -14.53 9.40 -5.98
CA GLN A 122 -14.53 8.48 -7.11
C GLN A 122 -15.43 9.01 -8.25
N PRO A 123 -15.35 8.48 -9.49
CA PRO A 123 -16.28 8.87 -10.54
C PRO A 123 -17.69 8.38 -10.19
N VAL A 124 -18.44 9.19 -9.44
CA VAL A 124 -19.75 8.80 -8.89
C VAL A 124 -20.74 8.44 -9.99
N GLY A 125 -20.63 9.05 -11.16
CA GLY A 125 -21.44 8.71 -12.35
C GLY A 125 -21.23 7.29 -12.86
N CYS A 126 -20.16 6.61 -12.45
CA CYS A 126 -19.90 5.21 -12.77
C CYS A 126 -20.46 4.22 -11.73
N LEU A 127 -21.08 4.68 -10.64
CA LEU A 127 -21.70 3.79 -9.67
C LEU A 127 -22.92 3.10 -10.28
N PRO A 128 -23.15 1.80 -10.03
CA PRO A 128 -24.25 1.09 -10.67
C PRO A 128 -25.64 1.67 -10.44
N GLN A 129 -25.88 2.35 -9.31
CA GLN A 129 -27.12 3.09 -9.07
C GLN A 129 -27.41 4.18 -10.13
N LEU A 130 -26.38 4.69 -10.81
CA LEU A 130 -26.52 5.66 -11.90
C LEU A 130 -26.39 4.98 -13.27
N THR A 131 -25.45 4.05 -13.44
CA THR A 131 -25.23 3.40 -14.74
C THR A 131 -26.37 2.44 -15.12
N ILE A 132 -27.23 2.03 -14.19
CA ILE A 132 -28.46 1.28 -14.47
C ILE A 132 -29.33 1.96 -15.54
N GLN A 133 -29.35 3.30 -15.60
CA GLN A 133 -30.08 4.07 -16.62
C GLN A 133 -29.60 3.78 -18.06
N SER A 134 -28.33 3.37 -18.18
CA SER A 134 -27.71 2.97 -19.45
C SER A 134 -27.61 1.45 -19.59
N SER A 135 -28.34 0.67 -18.78
CA SER A 135 -28.15 -0.78 -18.68
C SER A 135 -26.69 -1.17 -18.38
N TYR A 136 -26.06 -0.41 -17.48
CA TYR A 136 -24.67 -0.56 -17.05
C TYR A 136 -23.64 -0.41 -18.17
N GLN A 137 -23.95 0.31 -19.25
CA GLN A 137 -23.05 0.48 -20.39
C GLN A 137 -22.14 1.72 -20.28
N GLN A 138 -22.62 2.78 -19.63
CA GLN A 138 -21.94 4.07 -19.63
C GLN A 138 -22.05 4.76 -18.26
N CYS A 139 -21.00 5.49 -17.90
CA CYS A 139 -21.04 6.39 -16.75
C CYS A 139 -21.78 7.69 -17.09
N ASP A 140 -22.51 8.21 -16.11
CA ASP A 140 -23.10 9.54 -16.18
C ASP A 140 -21.99 10.62 -16.13
N GLN A 141 -21.80 11.32 -17.24
CA GLN A 141 -20.75 12.34 -17.37
C GLN A 141 -21.06 13.63 -16.59
N THR A 142 -22.34 13.96 -16.39
CA THR A 142 -22.76 15.11 -15.59
C THR A 142 -22.36 14.89 -14.14
N GLN A 143 -22.65 13.70 -13.61
CA GLN A 143 -22.31 13.32 -12.25
C GLN A 143 -20.78 13.21 -12.05
N ASN A 144 -20.05 12.70 -13.05
CA ASN A 144 -18.59 12.70 -13.03
C ASN A 144 -17.96 14.10 -13.10
N SER A 145 -18.62 15.05 -13.77
CA SER A 145 -18.17 16.45 -13.82
C SER A 145 -18.30 17.12 -12.46
N LEU A 146 -19.36 16.81 -11.70
CA LEU A 146 -19.55 17.29 -10.33
C LEU A 146 -18.51 16.69 -9.36
N ALA A 147 -18.22 15.39 -9.50
CA ALA A 147 -17.12 14.76 -8.76
C ALA A 147 -15.78 15.42 -9.09
N SER A 148 -15.53 15.73 -10.36
CA SER A 148 -14.32 16.43 -10.79
C SER A 148 -14.23 17.84 -10.19
N PHE A 149 -15.35 18.56 -10.12
CA PHE A 149 -15.40 19.89 -9.48
C PHE A 149 -15.08 19.82 -7.99
N HIS A 150 -15.66 18.85 -7.26
CA HIS A 150 -15.29 18.58 -5.87
C HIS A 150 -13.78 18.32 -5.73
N ASN A 151 -13.23 17.46 -6.58
CA ASN A 151 -11.82 17.08 -6.53
C ASN A 151 -10.87 18.25 -6.80
N GLN A 152 -11.25 19.16 -7.71
CA GLN A 152 -10.50 20.40 -7.96
C GLN A 152 -10.47 21.31 -6.74
N LEU A 153 -11.63 21.54 -6.10
CA LEU A 153 -11.70 22.33 -4.87
C LEU A 153 -10.91 21.69 -3.73
N LEU A 154 -11.00 20.37 -3.57
CA LEU A 154 -10.22 19.63 -2.58
C LEU A 154 -8.72 19.78 -2.82
N GLN A 155 -8.26 19.71 -4.07
CA GLN A 155 -6.85 19.89 -4.42
C GLN A 155 -6.36 21.30 -4.08
N VAL A 156 -7.17 22.33 -4.32
CA VAL A 156 -6.88 23.72 -3.93
C VAL A 156 -6.80 23.85 -2.41
N ALA A 157 -7.74 23.26 -1.68
CA ALA A 157 -7.76 23.29 -0.22
C ALA A 157 -6.54 22.59 0.39
N VAL A 158 -6.18 21.39 -0.11
CA VAL A 158 -4.99 20.64 0.31
C VAL A 158 -3.71 21.43 0.05
N THR A 159 -3.57 22.02 -1.14
CA THR A 159 -2.43 22.90 -1.47
C THR A 159 -2.34 24.08 -0.50
N THR A 160 -3.47 24.72 -0.20
CA THR A 160 -3.55 25.85 0.74
C THR A 160 -3.14 25.44 2.15
N LEU A 161 -3.64 24.32 2.65
CA LEU A 161 -3.26 23.77 3.95
C LEU A 161 -1.75 23.46 4.03
N ASN A 162 -1.19 22.81 3.01
CA ASN A 162 0.24 22.48 2.96
C ASN A 162 1.14 23.73 2.87
N ASN A 163 0.70 24.77 2.16
CA ASN A 163 1.40 26.06 2.14
C ASN A 163 1.41 26.70 3.54
N ASN A 164 0.30 26.62 4.27
CA ASN A 164 0.19 27.15 5.63
C ASN A 164 1.04 26.38 6.64
N THR A 165 1.12 25.05 6.53
CA THR A 165 1.96 24.23 7.43
C THR A 165 3.44 24.20 7.01
N LYS A 166 3.79 24.73 5.84
CA LYS A 166 5.12 24.65 5.20
C LYS A 166 5.65 23.21 5.11
N LYS A 167 4.76 22.23 5.05
CA LYS A 167 5.04 20.79 5.00
C LYS A 167 3.97 20.12 4.15
N SER A 168 4.29 18.99 3.52
CA SER A 168 3.29 18.17 2.80
C SER A 168 2.47 17.30 3.76
N THR A 169 1.86 17.94 4.75
CA THR A 169 1.05 17.30 5.79
C THR A 169 -0.16 16.56 5.22
N PHE A 170 -0.84 17.18 4.26
CA PHE A 170 -2.11 16.72 3.70
C PHE A 170 -1.85 16.11 2.32
N LEU A 171 -2.30 14.88 2.11
CA LEU A 171 -2.00 14.10 0.91
C LEU A 171 -3.31 13.73 0.22
N PRO A 172 -3.51 14.09 -1.07
CA PRO A 172 -4.66 13.64 -1.82
C PRO A 172 -4.45 12.18 -2.26
N LEU A 173 -5.43 11.32 -2.03
CA LEU A 173 -5.51 9.98 -2.61
C LEU A 173 -6.42 10.02 -3.84
N ASP A 174 -5.82 9.97 -5.04
CA ASP A 174 -6.54 10.10 -6.31
C ASP A 174 -7.30 8.82 -6.69
N LEU A 175 -8.41 8.57 -5.99
CA LEU A 175 -9.34 7.49 -6.34
C LEU A 175 -10.05 7.77 -7.66
N PHE A 176 -10.25 9.03 -8.07
CA PHE A 176 -10.97 9.32 -9.30
C PHE A 176 -10.24 8.75 -10.53
N THR A 177 -8.94 9.02 -10.62
CA THR A 177 -8.09 8.48 -11.69
C THR A 177 -7.93 6.97 -11.56
N SER A 178 -7.72 6.45 -10.35
CA SER A 178 -7.57 5.00 -10.14
C SER A 178 -8.83 4.22 -10.56
N PHE A 179 -10.02 4.65 -10.18
CA PHE A 179 -11.28 4.05 -10.64
C PHE A 179 -11.42 4.15 -12.15
N ASN A 180 -11.24 5.35 -12.74
CA ASN A 180 -11.34 5.50 -14.19
C ASN A 180 -10.35 4.60 -14.94
N THR A 181 -9.15 4.43 -14.41
CA THR A 181 -8.13 3.55 -14.99
C THR A 181 -8.65 2.11 -15.02
N VAL A 182 -9.17 1.60 -13.90
CA VAL A 182 -9.72 0.23 -13.83
C VAL A 182 -10.98 0.06 -14.69
N LEU A 183 -11.92 1.01 -14.62
CA LEU A 183 -13.21 0.92 -15.31
C LEU A 183 -13.09 1.08 -16.84
N LYS A 184 -12.09 1.83 -17.33
CA LYS A 184 -11.86 2.03 -18.77
C LYS A 184 -10.89 1.00 -19.37
N ASN A 185 -9.99 0.43 -18.56
CA ASN A 185 -8.99 -0.50 -19.05
C ASN A 185 -9.59 -1.88 -19.33
N LYS A 186 -9.51 -2.30 -20.60
CA LYS A 186 -9.88 -3.66 -21.03
C LYS A 186 -8.74 -4.69 -20.91
N GLY A 187 -7.55 -4.34 -20.38
CA GLY A 187 -6.52 -5.35 -20.11
C GLY A 187 -5.07 -4.93 -19.82
N ASP A 188 -4.77 -3.90 -19.01
CA ASP A 188 -3.35 -3.56 -18.78
C ASP A 188 -3.00 -2.88 -17.43
N ILE A 189 -3.69 -3.27 -16.35
CA ILE A 189 -3.24 -2.89 -14.99
C ILE A 189 -2.55 -4.10 -14.38
N THR A 190 -1.27 -4.26 -14.71
CA THR A 190 -0.22 -5.03 -14.00
C THR A 190 -0.69 -6.03 -12.93
N GLY A 191 -1.47 -7.04 -13.30
CA GLY A 191 -2.04 -8.01 -12.34
C GLY A 191 -3.24 -8.82 -12.79
N ASN A 192 -3.43 -9.08 -14.09
CA ASN A 192 -4.43 -10.02 -14.66
C ASN A 192 -5.92 -9.84 -14.28
N LEU A 193 -6.29 -8.89 -13.41
CA LEU A 193 -7.68 -8.64 -13.03
C LEU A 193 -8.38 -7.82 -14.11
N LYS A 194 -9.14 -8.52 -14.96
CA LYS A 194 -10.04 -7.94 -15.95
C LYS A 194 -11.47 -8.12 -15.49
N PHE A 195 -12.25 -7.05 -15.55
CA PHE A 195 -13.68 -7.07 -15.25
C PHE A 195 -14.45 -6.96 -16.56
N ASP A 196 -15.21 -7.98 -16.92
CA ASP A 196 -15.95 -7.99 -18.20
C ASP A 196 -17.14 -7.01 -18.20
N THR A 197 -17.79 -6.86 -17.04
CA THR A 197 -18.92 -5.92 -16.85
C THR A 197 -18.65 -4.99 -15.65
N PRO A 198 -17.65 -4.09 -15.76
CA PRO A 198 -17.12 -3.34 -14.62
C PRO A 198 -18.11 -2.36 -13.99
N LEU A 199 -19.22 -2.05 -14.67
CA LEU A 199 -20.27 -1.14 -14.18
C LEU A 199 -21.51 -1.88 -13.66
N LYS A 200 -21.57 -3.21 -13.79
CA LYS A 200 -22.70 -4.03 -13.33
C LYS A 200 -22.41 -4.57 -11.92
N PRO A 201 -23.37 -4.54 -10.98
CA PRO A 201 -23.19 -5.09 -9.65
C PRO A 201 -23.44 -6.60 -9.64
N CYS A 202 -22.78 -7.32 -8.74
CA CYS A 202 -23.03 -8.74 -8.52
C CYS A 202 -24.35 -8.99 -7.77
N CYS A 203 -24.64 -8.16 -6.77
CA CYS A 203 -25.80 -8.24 -5.92
C CYS A 203 -26.85 -7.20 -6.34
N MET A 204 -28.03 -7.66 -6.73
CA MET A 204 -29.12 -6.82 -7.23
C MET A 204 -30.42 -7.10 -6.49
N ALA A 205 -31.10 -6.05 -6.07
CA ALA A 205 -32.44 -6.15 -5.51
C ALA A 205 -33.42 -6.77 -6.51
N THR A 206 -34.35 -7.59 -6.03
CA THR A 206 -35.44 -8.16 -6.86
C THR A 206 -36.68 -7.28 -6.90
N THR A 207 -36.74 -6.25 -6.04
CA THR A 207 -37.86 -5.31 -5.96
C THR A 207 -37.33 -3.89 -5.86
N ASN A 208 -38.12 -2.90 -6.27
CA ASN A 208 -37.72 -1.49 -6.23
C ASN A 208 -37.62 -0.91 -4.80
N THR A 209 -38.11 -1.64 -3.80
CA THR A 209 -38.09 -1.23 -2.39
C THR A 209 -37.05 -1.99 -1.56
N SER A 210 -36.36 -2.97 -2.16
CA SER A 210 -35.32 -3.75 -1.49
C SER A 210 -33.92 -3.32 -1.93
N ASN A 211 -32.94 -3.66 -1.11
CA ASN A 211 -31.51 -3.49 -1.40
C ASN A 211 -30.80 -4.84 -1.35
N CYS A 212 -29.53 -4.86 -1.76
CA CYS A 212 -28.68 -6.01 -1.51
C CYS A 212 -28.66 -6.34 0.00
N GLY A 213 -28.93 -7.59 0.37
CA GLY A 213 -29.01 -8.04 1.76
C GLY A 213 -30.38 -7.88 2.42
N SER A 214 -31.39 -7.32 1.74
CA SER A 214 -32.77 -7.29 2.25
C SER A 214 -33.42 -8.67 2.23
N VAL A 215 -34.26 -8.95 3.22
CA VAL A 215 -35.10 -10.15 3.29
C VAL A 215 -36.55 -9.77 3.50
N ASP A 216 -37.49 -10.62 3.08
CA ASP A 216 -38.90 -10.46 3.42
C ASP A 216 -39.20 -10.84 4.87
N GLU A 217 -40.46 -10.72 5.29
CA GLU A 217 -40.92 -11.06 6.64
C GLU A 217 -40.64 -12.53 7.02
N LYS A 218 -40.44 -13.41 6.05
CA LYS A 218 -40.14 -14.84 6.23
C LYS A 218 -38.63 -15.12 6.13
N GLY A 219 -37.79 -14.09 6.02
CA GLY A 219 -36.35 -14.24 5.87
C GLY A 219 -35.91 -14.64 4.46
N LYS A 220 -36.80 -14.64 3.47
CA LYS A 220 -36.44 -14.97 2.08
C LYS A 220 -35.66 -13.80 1.47
N PRO A 221 -34.53 -14.05 0.78
CA PRO A 221 -33.77 -13.00 0.10
C PRO A 221 -34.61 -12.23 -0.92
N LEU A 222 -34.54 -10.89 -0.84
CA LEU A 222 -35.12 -9.95 -1.81
C LEU A 222 -34.05 -9.37 -2.75
N TYR A 223 -33.05 -10.20 -3.04
CA TYR A 223 -31.92 -9.89 -3.92
C TYR A 223 -31.43 -11.16 -4.62
N THR A 224 -30.71 -10.97 -5.72
CA THR A 224 -29.96 -12.00 -6.43
C THR A 224 -28.47 -11.72 -6.29
N VAL A 225 -27.64 -12.76 -6.33
CA VAL A 225 -26.18 -12.66 -6.33
C VAL A 225 -25.67 -13.41 -7.57
N CYS A 226 -24.70 -12.83 -8.26
CA CYS A 226 -24.04 -13.44 -9.41
C CYS A 226 -23.23 -14.70 -9.03
N ASN A 227 -22.90 -15.52 -10.03
CA ASN A 227 -22.20 -16.80 -9.80
C ASN A 227 -20.75 -16.63 -9.34
N GLU A 228 -20.06 -15.57 -9.77
CA GLU A 228 -18.65 -15.33 -9.46
C GLU A 228 -18.42 -13.92 -8.87
N PRO A 229 -18.76 -13.68 -7.59
CA PRO A 229 -18.61 -12.36 -6.99
C PRO A 229 -17.18 -11.82 -6.99
N GLU A 230 -16.19 -12.71 -6.92
CA GLU A 230 -14.77 -12.34 -6.91
C GLU A 230 -14.24 -11.88 -8.28
N SER A 231 -14.96 -12.14 -9.37
CA SER A 231 -14.63 -11.64 -10.72
C SER A 231 -15.37 -10.34 -11.08
N MET A 232 -16.22 -9.83 -10.19
CA MET A 232 -17.00 -8.60 -10.39
C MET A 232 -16.30 -7.38 -9.78
N PHE A 233 -16.46 -6.20 -10.40
CA PHE A 233 -15.91 -4.95 -9.85
C PHE A 233 -16.80 -4.41 -8.73
N PHE A 234 -18.13 -4.38 -8.93
CA PHE A 234 -19.11 -3.90 -7.95
C PHE A 234 -19.81 -5.06 -7.24
N TRP A 235 -19.89 -4.98 -5.91
CA TRP A 235 -20.68 -5.89 -5.09
C TRP A 235 -22.16 -5.52 -5.18
N ASP A 236 -22.51 -4.27 -4.85
CA ASP A 236 -23.87 -3.74 -4.92
C ASP A 236 -23.90 -2.45 -5.76
N THR A 237 -24.99 -1.69 -5.68
CA THR A 237 -25.22 -0.50 -6.49
C THR A 237 -24.27 0.66 -6.23
N VAL A 238 -23.44 0.60 -5.19
CA VAL A 238 -22.50 1.65 -4.81
C VAL A 238 -21.10 1.15 -4.40
N HIS A 239 -20.99 -0.04 -3.83
CA HIS A 239 -19.75 -0.56 -3.23
C HIS A 239 -19.00 -1.52 -4.17
N PRO A 240 -17.69 -1.29 -4.40
CA PRO A 240 -16.84 -2.29 -5.05
C PRO A 240 -16.72 -3.59 -4.25
N THR A 241 -16.45 -4.70 -4.93
CA THR A 241 -16.04 -5.97 -4.31
C THR A 241 -14.62 -5.85 -3.73
N GLN A 242 -14.15 -6.90 -3.03
CA GLN A 242 -12.75 -6.96 -2.61
C GLN A 242 -11.79 -6.91 -3.81
N ALA A 243 -12.13 -7.59 -4.91
CA ALA A 243 -11.37 -7.55 -6.15
C ALA A 243 -11.37 -6.14 -6.78
N GLY A 244 -12.52 -5.47 -6.82
CA GLY A 244 -12.66 -4.09 -7.30
C GLY A 244 -11.77 -3.11 -6.51
N TRP A 245 -11.83 -3.16 -5.17
CA TRP A 245 -10.94 -2.35 -4.32
C TRP A 245 -9.47 -2.68 -4.53
N ARG A 246 -9.11 -3.97 -4.63
CA ARG A 246 -7.73 -4.39 -4.91
C ARG A 246 -7.23 -3.77 -6.23
N ALA A 247 -8.03 -3.82 -7.28
CA ALA A 247 -7.69 -3.24 -8.57
C ALA A 247 -7.53 -1.71 -8.50
N VAL A 248 -8.42 -1.00 -7.80
CA VAL A 248 -8.31 0.46 -7.60
C VAL A 248 -7.01 0.82 -6.88
N PHE A 249 -6.68 0.13 -5.78
CA PHE A 249 -5.45 0.40 -5.03
C PHE A 249 -4.19 -0.01 -5.80
N MET A 250 -4.25 -1.03 -6.66
CA MET A 250 -3.16 -1.38 -7.59
C MET A 250 -3.02 -0.35 -8.72
N GLY A 251 -4.10 0.33 -9.09
CA GLY A 251 -4.09 1.44 -10.03
C GLY A 251 -3.48 2.74 -9.48
N ILE A 252 -3.15 2.79 -8.18
CA ILE A 252 -2.33 3.87 -7.63
C ILE A 252 -0.90 3.65 -8.14
N LYS A 253 -0.43 4.60 -8.96
CA LYS A 253 0.84 4.47 -9.70
C LYS A 253 2.01 4.15 -8.77
N SER A 254 2.72 3.07 -9.06
CA SER A 254 4.03 2.80 -8.49
C SER A 254 5.08 3.78 -9.04
N PRO A 255 6.15 4.06 -8.27
CA PRO A 255 7.29 4.81 -8.78
C PRO A 255 7.85 4.18 -10.06
N LEU A 256 8.09 5.00 -11.08
CA LEU A 256 8.66 4.50 -12.34
C LEU A 256 10.12 4.05 -12.13
N PRO A 257 10.56 2.93 -12.73
CA PRO A 257 11.96 2.55 -12.72
C PRO A 257 12.85 3.66 -13.31
N TYR A 258 13.98 3.97 -12.68
CA TYR A 258 14.91 5.00 -13.14
C TYR A 258 15.35 4.75 -14.60
N ARG A 259 15.53 3.48 -14.99
CA ARG A 259 15.93 3.08 -16.34
C ARG A 259 14.95 3.54 -17.44
N VAL A 260 13.65 3.70 -17.12
CA VAL A 260 12.64 4.12 -18.11
C VAL A 260 12.46 5.65 -18.18
N THR A 261 13.10 6.40 -17.27
CA THR A 261 12.94 7.86 -17.18
C THR A 261 13.47 8.60 -18.42
N LYS A 262 14.46 8.04 -19.11
CA LYS A 262 14.97 8.55 -20.40
C LYS A 262 13.87 8.68 -21.47
N TYR A 263 12.81 7.89 -21.37
CA TYR A 263 11.74 7.79 -22.36
C TYR A 263 10.43 8.45 -21.90
N ALA A 264 10.34 8.91 -20.64
CA ALA A 264 9.09 9.47 -20.08
C ALA A 264 9.32 10.57 -19.02
N PRO A 265 10.01 11.69 -19.36
CA PRO A 265 10.41 12.72 -18.40
C PRO A 265 9.24 13.46 -17.71
N LYS A 266 8.04 13.47 -18.32
CA LYS A 266 6.85 14.17 -17.79
C LYS A 266 6.08 13.40 -16.71
N LYS A 267 6.48 12.19 -16.31
CA LYS A 267 5.73 11.30 -15.39
C LYS A 267 6.38 11.09 -14.00
N LEU A 268 7.33 11.93 -13.59
CA LEU A 268 8.15 11.72 -12.38
C LEU A 268 7.49 12.17 -11.05
N GLN A 269 6.23 12.64 -11.10
CA GLN A 269 5.48 13.14 -9.94
C GLN A 269 5.08 12.04 -8.94
N ALA A 270 5.05 10.77 -9.35
CA ALA A 270 4.68 9.62 -8.49
C ALA A 270 5.88 8.96 -7.78
N GLY A 271 7.06 9.59 -7.81
CA GLY A 271 8.31 9.02 -7.31
C GLY A 271 9.08 8.21 -8.36
N ILE A 272 10.30 7.80 -8.01
CA ILE A 272 11.18 6.98 -8.87
C ILE A 272 11.70 5.77 -8.09
N ASN A 273 11.75 4.63 -8.77
CA ASN A 273 12.40 3.41 -8.29
C ASN A 273 13.81 3.29 -8.88
N PHE A 274 14.84 3.41 -8.04
CA PHE A 274 16.23 3.27 -8.47
C PHE A 274 16.79 1.84 -8.37
N ALA A 275 15.99 0.87 -7.92
CA ALA A 275 16.44 -0.49 -7.69
C ALA A 275 16.73 -1.27 -8.99
N PHE A 276 17.75 -2.12 -8.94
CA PHE A 276 18.14 -3.03 -10.02
C PHE A 276 18.21 -4.47 -9.49
N GLY A 277 17.73 -5.43 -10.28
CA GLY A 277 17.82 -6.85 -9.93
C GLY A 277 19.28 -7.32 -9.80
N GLY A 278 19.56 -8.14 -8.78
CA GLY A 278 20.88 -8.73 -8.53
C GLY A 278 21.96 -7.78 -7.99
N THR A 279 21.70 -6.48 -7.89
CA THR A 279 22.67 -5.52 -7.35
C THR A 279 22.83 -5.64 -5.83
N GLY A 280 23.96 -5.18 -5.31
CA GLY A 280 24.26 -5.13 -3.88
C GLY A 280 24.56 -3.72 -3.37
N VAL A 281 24.99 -3.67 -2.12
CA VAL A 281 25.63 -2.48 -1.54
C VAL A 281 26.97 -2.24 -2.22
N PHE A 282 27.71 -3.33 -2.49
CA PHE A 282 28.88 -3.37 -3.34
C PHE A 282 28.55 -3.99 -4.71
N ASP A 283 29.57 -4.02 -5.57
CA ASP A 283 29.48 -4.71 -6.87
C ASP A 283 29.33 -6.23 -6.64
N THR A 284 28.32 -6.81 -7.27
CA THR A 284 27.98 -8.23 -7.21
C THR A 284 28.41 -8.99 -8.47
N GLY A 285 29.14 -8.34 -9.38
CA GLY A 285 29.66 -8.93 -10.62
C GLY A 285 28.63 -9.01 -11.75
N ASN A 286 27.46 -8.39 -11.59
CA ASN A 286 26.36 -8.40 -12.56
C ASN A 286 26.27 -7.11 -13.41
N PHE A 287 27.27 -6.23 -13.30
CA PHE A 287 27.35 -4.93 -13.98
C PHE A 287 26.17 -3.97 -13.70
N GLN A 288 25.39 -4.22 -12.64
CA GLN A 288 24.33 -3.32 -12.21
C GLN A 288 24.86 -2.27 -11.22
N PRO A 289 24.29 -1.06 -11.22
CA PRO A 289 24.74 0.00 -10.32
C PRO A 289 24.44 -0.35 -8.87
N ASN A 290 25.48 -0.39 -8.04
CA ASN A 290 25.37 -0.61 -6.60
C ASN A 290 24.61 0.52 -5.87
N LEU A 291 24.31 0.34 -4.59
CA LEU A 291 23.53 1.29 -3.78
C LEU A 291 24.09 2.73 -3.82
N THR A 292 25.40 2.89 -3.72
CA THR A 292 26.07 4.19 -3.76
C THR A 292 25.88 4.88 -5.13
N THR A 293 25.91 4.10 -6.20
CA THR A 293 25.69 4.58 -7.58
C THR A 293 24.23 4.97 -7.79
N GLN A 294 23.28 4.16 -7.31
CA GLN A 294 21.85 4.46 -7.34
C GLN A 294 21.53 5.76 -6.58
N THR A 295 22.16 5.97 -5.42
CA THR A 295 22.07 7.25 -4.67
C THR A 295 22.63 8.42 -5.48
N GLY A 296 23.68 8.18 -6.27
CA GLY A 296 24.21 9.16 -7.23
C GLY A 296 23.22 9.56 -8.33
N TYR A 297 22.38 8.64 -8.79
CA TYR A 297 21.32 8.96 -9.76
C TYR A 297 20.28 9.93 -9.18
N LEU A 298 19.84 9.70 -7.94
CA LEU A 298 18.97 10.65 -7.24
C LEU A 298 19.62 12.03 -7.15
N GLN A 299 20.89 12.10 -6.73
CA GLN A 299 21.64 13.35 -6.67
C GLN A 299 21.72 14.05 -8.04
N GLY A 300 21.89 13.29 -9.13
CA GLY A 300 21.86 13.80 -10.50
C GLY A 300 20.52 14.44 -10.87
N LEU A 301 19.40 13.81 -10.51
CA LEU A 301 18.07 14.37 -10.75
C LEU A 301 17.83 15.66 -9.96
N ILE A 302 18.31 15.72 -8.71
CA ILE A 302 18.26 16.93 -7.88
C ILE A 302 19.09 18.05 -8.54
N LYS A 303 20.32 17.74 -8.97
CA LYS A 303 21.19 18.70 -9.68
C LYS A 303 20.55 19.23 -10.96
N ASN A 304 19.84 18.37 -11.68
CA ASN A 304 19.12 18.72 -12.90
C ASN A 304 17.75 19.39 -12.64
N LYS A 305 17.44 19.75 -11.38
CA LYS A 305 16.20 20.43 -10.97
C LYS A 305 14.93 19.66 -11.32
N VAL A 306 15.02 18.34 -11.45
CA VAL A 306 13.86 17.46 -11.65
C VAL A 306 13.01 17.43 -10.38
N TYR A 307 13.67 17.45 -9.22
CA TYR A 307 13.03 17.56 -7.91
C TYR A 307 13.43 18.87 -7.23
N THR A 308 12.43 19.57 -6.73
CA THR A 308 12.60 20.78 -5.91
C THR A 308 12.89 20.39 -4.47
N LYS A 309 13.40 21.34 -3.67
CA LYS A 309 13.57 21.16 -2.23
C LYS A 309 12.28 20.72 -1.54
N ARG A 310 11.13 21.28 -1.95
CA ARG A 310 9.82 20.91 -1.40
C ARG A 310 9.46 19.47 -1.71
N ASP A 311 9.77 18.99 -2.91
CA ASP A 311 9.53 17.59 -3.28
C ASP A 311 10.32 16.65 -2.36
N LEU A 312 11.61 16.95 -2.14
CA LEU A 312 12.49 16.16 -1.27
C LEU A 312 12.03 16.18 0.20
N GLU A 313 11.70 17.36 0.74
CA GLU A 313 11.22 17.53 2.12
C GLU A 313 9.87 16.82 2.38
N SER A 314 9.14 16.51 1.31
CA SER A 314 7.89 15.75 1.39
C SER A 314 8.06 14.24 1.19
N SER A 315 9.22 13.82 0.69
CA SER A 315 9.48 12.46 0.22
C SER A 315 9.84 11.49 1.35
N LEU A 316 9.73 10.21 1.02
CA LEU A 316 10.21 9.06 1.79
C LEU A 316 11.15 8.27 0.88
N ALA A 317 12.33 7.90 1.38
CA ALA A 317 13.20 6.95 0.68
C ALA A 317 13.06 5.57 1.32
N MET A 318 13.08 4.52 0.50
CA MET A 318 13.17 3.14 0.94
C MET A 318 14.41 2.51 0.31
N VAL A 319 15.35 2.10 1.14
CA VAL A 319 16.57 1.38 0.74
C VAL A 319 16.33 -0.10 0.93
N THR A 320 16.49 -0.86 -0.15
CA THR A 320 16.29 -2.30 -0.15
C THR A 320 17.61 -3.06 -0.17
N VAL A 321 17.84 -3.94 0.80
CA VAL A 321 19.00 -4.84 0.86
C VAL A 321 18.50 -6.28 0.86
N SER A 322 18.93 -7.08 -0.12
CA SER A 322 18.35 -8.41 -0.39
C SER A 322 19.36 -9.56 -0.28
N GLY A 323 20.59 -9.30 0.15
CA GLY A 323 21.60 -10.33 0.41
C GLY A 323 22.51 -10.72 -0.77
N ASN A 324 22.38 -10.05 -1.93
CA ASN A 324 23.20 -10.33 -3.11
C ASN A 324 24.71 -10.19 -2.85
N ASP A 325 25.12 -9.25 -2.00
CA ASP A 325 26.52 -9.08 -1.56
C ASP A 325 27.09 -10.38 -0.97
N TYR A 326 26.30 -11.13 -0.20
CA TYR A 326 26.75 -12.36 0.46
C TYR A 326 26.82 -13.54 -0.50
N SER A 327 25.86 -13.64 -1.42
CA SER A 327 25.90 -14.60 -2.52
C SER A 327 27.13 -14.35 -3.41
N ALA A 328 27.40 -13.09 -3.76
CA ALA A 328 28.58 -12.71 -4.54
C ALA A 328 29.89 -12.97 -3.77
N PHE A 329 29.95 -12.63 -2.48
CA PHE A 329 31.11 -12.93 -1.63
C PHE A 329 31.43 -14.43 -1.58
N THR A 330 30.40 -15.26 -1.44
CA THR A 330 30.55 -16.73 -1.42
C THR A 330 30.98 -17.25 -2.79
N ALA A 331 30.38 -16.76 -3.87
CA ALA A 331 30.74 -17.13 -5.25
C ALA A 331 32.19 -16.73 -5.61
N ALA A 332 32.71 -15.66 -5.01
CA ALA A 332 34.10 -15.22 -5.17
C ALA A 332 35.12 -16.00 -4.29
N GLY A 333 34.69 -17.09 -3.63
CA GLY A 333 35.56 -17.91 -2.78
C GLY A 333 35.71 -17.40 -1.34
N GLY A 334 34.84 -16.49 -0.90
CA GLY A 334 34.81 -16.01 0.48
C GLY A 334 34.46 -17.11 1.48
N THR A 335 35.17 -17.18 2.60
CA THR A 335 34.95 -18.19 3.64
C THR A 335 33.98 -17.71 4.72
N GLN A 336 33.31 -18.66 5.39
CA GLN A 336 32.42 -18.34 6.50
C GLN A 336 33.13 -17.62 7.67
N GLN A 337 34.43 -17.88 7.87
CA GLN A 337 35.26 -17.18 8.86
C GLN A 337 35.41 -15.68 8.54
N ASN A 338 35.50 -15.32 7.26
CA ASN A 338 35.69 -13.95 6.81
C ASN A 338 34.37 -13.19 6.62
N LEU A 339 33.24 -13.90 6.59
CA LEU A 339 31.92 -13.34 6.33
C LEU A 339 31.45 -12.32 7.40
N PRO A 340 31.67 -12.48 8.72
CA PRO A 340 31.31 -11.45 9.71
C PRO A 340 32.00 -10.10 9.48
N ALA A 341 33.28 -10.11 9.08
CA ALA A 341 34.01 -8.89 8.73
C ALA A 341 33.43 -8.23 7.46
N PHE A 342 33.07 -9.05 6.46
CA PHE A 342 32.40 -8.56 5.27
C PHE A 342 31.00 -7.99 5.55
N ILE A 343 30.18 -8.66 6.38
CA ILE A 343 28.88 -8.15 6.86
C ILE A 343 29.06 -6.77 7.51
N THR A 344 30.08 -6.61 8.35
CA THR A 344 30.38 -5.32 9.00
C THR A 344 30.66 -4.23 7.95
N ARG A 345 31.46 -4.54 6.92
CA ARG A 345 31.71 -3.61 5.81
C ARG A 345 30.44 -3.23 5.05
N VAL A 346 29.59 -4.20 4.75
CA VAL A 346 28.30 -3.98 4.07
C VAL A 346 27.41 -3.05 4.89
N VAL A 347 27.25 -3.30 6.19
CA VAL A 347 26.44 -2.45 7.09
C VAL A 347 27.00 -1.05 7.21
N ASN A 348 28.32 -0.90 7.32
CA ASN A 348 28.96 0.41 7.36
C ASN A 348 28.66 1.22 6.09
N GLN A 349 28.73 0.58 4.92
CA GLN A 349 28.41 1.24 3.66
C GLN A 349 26.92 1.59 3.55
N ILE A 350 26.01 0.70 4.00
CA ILE A 350 24.58 1.02 4.12
C ILE A 350 24.40 2.28 4.98
N SER A 351 25.06 2.36 6.14
CA SER A 351 24.96 3.53 7.01
C SER A 351 25.41 4.83 6.33
N ILE A 352 26.46 4.78 5.52
CA ILE A 352 26.95 5.92 4.74
C ILE A 352 25.91 6.35 3.70
N ASP A 353 25.37 5.40 2.94
CA ASP A 353 24.39 5.69 1.89
C ASP A 353 23.05 6.18 2.46
N LEU A 354 22.58 5.61 3.58
CA LEU A 354 21.40 6.11 4.30
C LEU A 354 21.58 7.58 4.70
N LYS A 355 22.71 7.90 5.33
CA LYS A 355 23.04 9.29 5.72
C LYS A 355 23.07 10.19 4.48
N ARG A 356 23.73 9.75 3.40
CA ARG A 356 23.80 10.51 2.15
C ARG A 356 22.42 10.81 1.57
N ILE A 357 21.50 9.84 1.56
CA ILE A 357 20.11 10.04 1.10
C ILE A 357 19.39 11.08 1.96
N HIS A 358 19.56 11.03 3.27
CA HIS A 358 18.99 12.05 4.17
C HIS A 358 19.59 13.44 3.92
N ASP A 359 20.91 13.52 3.75
CA ASP A 359 21.64 14.77 3.53
C ASP A 359 21.29 15.41 2.16
N LEU A 360 20.73 14.64 1.22
CA LEU A 360 20.12 15.17 0.00
C LEU A 360 18.78 15.90 0.24
N GLY A 361 18.24 15.89 1.46
CA GLY A 361 17.03 16.61 1.86
C GLY A 361 15.79 15.73 2.09
N ILE A 362 15.92 14.41 2.04
CA ILE A 362 14.82 13.48 2.31
C ILE A 362 14.70 13.26 3.83
N PRO A 363 13.56 13.62 4.47
CA PRO A 363 13.45 13.67 5.93
C PRO A 363 13.33 12.31 6.62
N ARG A 364 12.98 11.25 5.88
CA ARG A 364 12.75 9.91 6.40
C ARG A 364 13.31 8.88 5.42
N VAL A 365 14.10 7.94 5.93
CA VAL A 365 14.70 6.87 5.15
C VAL A 365 14.39 5.54 5.82
N LEU A 366 13.63 4.69 5.13
CA LEU A 366 13.39 3.31 5.51
C LEU A 366 14.52 2.44 4.99
N VAL A 367 14.91 1.44 5.78
CA VAL A 367 15.83 0.39 5.38
C VAL A 367 15.30 -0.95 5.85
N ASN A 368 15.21 -1.95 4.99
CA ASN A 368 14.79 -3.27 5.46
C ASN A 368 15.92 -4.04 6.13
N THR A 369 15.57 -4.83 7.12
CA THR A 369 16.41 -5.94 7.58
C THR A 369 16.47 -7.01 6.49
N LEU A 370 17.55 -7.81 6.46
CA LEU A 370 17.55 -9.04 5.67
C LEU A 370 16.44 -9.97 6.14
N GLN A 371 15.76 -10.59 5.19
CA GLN A 371 14.88 -11.74 5.41
C GLN A 371 15.69 -12.93 5.99
N PRO A 372 15.04 -13.98 6.54
CA PRO A 372 15.76 -15.19 6.95
C PRO A 372 16.32 -15.90 5.70
N VAL A 373 17.56 -15.53 5.33
CA VAL A 373 18.22 -15.99 4.11
C VAL A 373 18.29 -17.52 4.06
N GLY A 374 18.50 -18.17 5.20
CA GLY A 374 18.50 -19.63 5.32
C GLY A 374 17.18 -20.31 4.96
N CYS A 375 16.08 -19.57 4.89
CA CYS A 375 14.78 -20.07 4.46
C CYS A 375 14.51 -19.90 2.94
N LEU A 376 15.44 -19.30 2.19
CA LEU A 376 15.28 -19.19 0.74
C LEU A 376 15.40 -20.57 0.07
N PRO A 377 14.58 -20.89 -0.94
CA PRO A 377 14.58 -22.23 -1.53
C PRO A 377 15.93 -22.68 -2.09
N GLN A 378 16.80 -21.77 -2.55
CA GLN A 378 18.17 -22.08 -2.94
C GLN A 378 19.01 -22.75 -1.83
N LEU A 379 18.67 -22.54 -0.56
CA LEU A 379 19.31 -23.17 0.59
C LEU A 379 18.47 -24.33 1.13
N THR A 380 17.15 -24.17 1.21
CA THR A 380 16.28 -25.23 1.77
C THR A 380 16.16 -26.44 0.84
N ILE A 381 16.56 -26.35 -0.43
CA ILE A 381 16.67 -27.51 -1.33
C ILE A 381 17.55 -28.63 -0.73
N GLN A 382 18.56 -28.29 0.07
CA GLN A 382 19.43 -29.26 0.76
C GLN A 382 18.66 -30.13 1.77
N SER A 383 17.57 -29.61 2.31
CA SER A 383 16.66 -30.33 3.21
C SER A 383 15.37 -30.76 2.51
N SER A 384 15.36 -30.83 1.17
CA SER A 384 14.13 -31.08 0.39
C SER A 384 12.99 -30.12 0.76
N TYR A 385 13.35 -28.84 0.95
CA TYR A 385 12.46 -27.74 1.31
C TYR A 385 11.76 -27.91 2.67
N GLN A 386 12.33 -28.70 3.59
CA GLN A 386 11.71 -28.96 4.90
C GLN A 386 12.20 -28.02 6.00
N GLN A 387 13.46 -27.56 5.92
CA GLN A 387 14.10 -26.83 7.00
C GLN A 387 14.93 -25.67 6.48
N CYS A 388 14.87 -24.55 7.20
CA CYS A 388 15.77 -23.43 6.98
C CYS A 388 17.16 -23.73 7.52
N ASP A 389 18.19 -23.27 6.82
CA ASP A 389 19.57 -23.26 7.30
C ASP A 389 19.72 -22.25 8.46
N GLN A 390 19.95 -22.77 9.67
CA GLN A 390 20.09 -21.93 10.88
C GLN A 390 21.39 -21.15 10.92
N THR A 391 22.45 -21.65 10.28
CA THR A 391 23.74 -20.97 10.19
C THR A 391 23.59 -19.71 9.34
N GLN A 392 22.94 -19.82 8.18
CA GLN A 392 22.67 -18.69 7.29
C GLN A 392 21.70 -17.69 7.93
N ASN A 393 20.68 -18.17 8.65
CA ASN A 393 19.79 -17.29 9.42
C ASN A 393 20.50 -16.57 10.57
N SER A 394 21.50 -17.18 11.19
CA SER A 394 22.32 -16.54 12.23
C SER A 394 23.18 -15.41 11.66
N LEU A 395 23.73 -15.60 10.46
CA LEU A 395 24.48 -14.55 9.74
C LEU A 395 23.57 -13.39 9.30
N ALA A 396 22.36 -13.70 8.81
CA ALA A 396 21.35 -12.68 8.52
C ALA A 396 20.94 -11.91 9.79
N SER A 397 20.78 -12.60 10.92
CA SER A 397 20.49 -11.98 12.22
C SER A 397 21.64 -11.08 12.69
N PHE A 398 22.89 -11.51 12.49
CA PHE A 398 24.08 -10.70 12.80
C PHE A 398 24.12 -9.40 11.97
N HIS A 399 23.85 -9.48 10.67
CA HIS A 399 23.68 -8.29 9.84
C HIS A 399 22.59 -7.36 10.39
N ASN A 400 21.41 -7.91 10.71
CA ASN A 400 20.27 -7.14 11.19
C ASN A 400 20.56 -6.44 12.53
N GLN A 401 21.30 -7.09 13.43
CA GLN A 401 21.76 -6.49 14.69
C GLN A 401 22.70 -5.30 14.44
N LEU A 402 23.70 -5.47 13.57
CA LEU A 402 24.60 -4.38 13.20
C LEU A 402 23.85 -3.23 12.51
N LEU A 403 22.89 -3.54 11.63
CA LEU A 403 22.04 -2.54 10.97
C LEU A 403 21.22 -1.75 12.00
N GLN A 404 20.66 -2.42 13.02
CA GLN A 404 19.91 -1.76 14.09
C GLN A 404 20.80 -0.81 14.91
N VAL A 405 22.05 -1.21 15.19
CA VAL A 405 23.04 -0.35 15.86
C VAL A 405 23.40 0.85 14.99
N ALA A 406 23.64 0.65 13.70
CA ALA A 406 23.93 1.72 12.75
C ALA A 406 22.78 2.73 12.65
N VAL A 407 21.53 2.26 12.50
CA VAL A 407 20.32 3.09 12.47
C VAL A 407 20.14 3.87 13.77
N THR A 408 20.37 3.23 14.92
CA THR A 408 20.29 3.90 16.23
C THR A 408 21.34 5.02 16.34
N THR A 409 22.56 4.74 15.89
CA THR A 409 23.67 5.72 15.86
C THR A 409 23.33 6.91 14.97
N LEU A 410 22.82 6.66 13.76
CA LEU A 410 22.38 7.71 12.84
C LEU A 410 21.25 8.58 13.42
N ASN A 411 20.26 7.97 14.09
CA ASN A 411 19.15 8.69 14.73
C ASN A 411 19.63 9.55 15.92
N ASN A 412 20.57 9.05 16.73
CA ASN A 412 21.17 9.84 17.81
C ASN A 412 21.90 11.09 17.27
N ASN A 413 22.56 10.95 16.12
CA ASN A 413 23.28 12.05 15.48
C ASN A 413 22.36 13.06 14.77
N THR A 414 21.15 12.65 14.38
CA THR A 414 20.19 13.50 13.64
C THR A 414 19.08 14.09 14.52
N LYS A 415 19.05 13.77 15.83
CA LYS A 415 18.10 14.26 16.85
C LYS A 415 16.62 14.08 16.49
N LYS A 416 16.30 13.17 15.57
CA LYS A 416 14.96 12.79 15.10
C LYS A 416 14.96 11.31 14.74
N SER A 417 13.80 10.65 14.73
CA SER A 417 13.65 9.27 14.23
C SER A 417 13.68 9.21 12.69
N THR A 418 14.74 9.74 12.10
CA THR A 418 14.93 9.88 10.65
C THR A 418 15.00 8.52 9.93
N PHE A 419 15.74 7.57 10.51
CA PHE A 419 16.02 6.27 9.92
C PHE A 419 15.15 5.21 10.58
N LEU A 420 14.43 4.45 9.76
CA LEU A 420 13.41 3.49 10.23
C LEU A 420 13.74 2.09 9.70
N PRO A 421 14.01 1.10 10.57
CA PRO A 421 14.20 -0.27 10.14
C PRO A 421 12.84 -0.91 9.83
N LEU A 422 12.75 -1.62 8.71
CA LEU A 422 11.60 -2.45 8.34
C LEU A 422 11.94 -3.91 8.60
N ASP A 423 11.32 -4.51 9.61
CA ASP A 423 11.64 -5.86 10.09
C ASP A 423 11.03 -6.96 9.20
N LEU A 424 11.69 -7.19 8.05
CA LEU A 424 11.38 -8.32 7.18
C LEU A 424 11.75 -9.66 7.82
N PHE A 425 12.76 -9.71 8.69
CA PHE A 425 13.21 -10.98 9.26
C PHE A 425 12.11 -11.63 10.09
N THR A 426 11.52 -10.87 11.01
CA THR A 426 10.40 -11.32 11.83
C THR A 426 9.18 -11.56 10.96
N SER A 427 8.89 -10.65 10.02
CA SER A 427 7.69 -10.76 9.18
C SER A 427 7.67 -12.02 8.32
N PHE A 428 8.79 -12.35 7.67
CA PHE A 428 8.95 -13.62 6.95
C PHE A 428 8.85 -14.81 7.89
N ASN A 429 9.52 -14.80 9.04
CA ASN A 429 9.45 -15.91 9.99
C ASN A 429 8.03 -16.19 10.50
N THR A 430 7.24 -15.15 10.77
CA THR A 430 5.84 -15.25 11.16
C THR A 430 5.03 -15.99 10.09
N VAL A 431 5.17 -15.58 8.82
CA VAL A 431 4.44 -16.19 7.71
C VAL A 431 4.94 -17.61 7.42
N LEU A 432 6.25 -17.81 7.28
CA LEU A 432 6.85 -19.11 6.91
C LEU A 432 6.61 -20.19 7.97
N LYS A 433 6.54 -19.83 9.25
CA LYS A 433 6.24 -20.78 10.34
C LYS A 433 4.74 -20.98 10.54
N ASN A 434 3.89 -20.34 9.73
CA ASN A 434 2.44 -20.27 9.94
C ASN A 434 2.08 -19.86 11.39
N LYS A 435 2.91 -19.04 12.04
CA LYS A 435 2.74 -18.64 13.44
C LYS A 435 1.93 -17.35 13.51
N GLY A 436 0.76 -17.42 14.11
CA GLY A 436 -0.11 -16.28 14.42
C GLY A 436 -1.46 -16.34 13.70
N ASP A 437 -2.48 -15.74 14.31
CA ASP A 437 -3.74 -15.39 13.64
C ASP A 437 -3.46 -14.25 12.65
N ILE A 438 -2.75 -14.55 11.55
CA ILE A 438 -2.73 -13.66 10.39
C ILE A 438 -4.16 -13.66 9.87
N THR A 439 -4.97 -12.72 10.38
CA THR A 439 -6.37 -12.57 10.03
C THR A 439 -6.48 -12.32 8.53
N GLY A 440 -6.89 -13.35 7.81
CA GLY A 440 -6.97 -13.38 6.35
C GLY A 440 -6.24 -14.58 5.74
N ASN A 441 -6.72 -15.81 6.00
CA ASN A 441 -6.64 -17.07 5.23
C ASN A 441 -5.40 -17.49 4.41
N LEU A 442 -4.30 -16.74 4.33
CA LEU A 442 -3.12 -17.11 3.53
C LEU A 442 -2.19 -18.00 4.36
N LYS A 443 -2.52 -19.29 4.38
CA LYS A 443 -1.61 -20.35 4.83
C LYS A 443 -0.96 -20.97 3.59
N PHE A 444 0.32 -21.27 3.71
CA PHE A 444 1.08 -21.92 2.65
C PHE A 444 1.42 -23.33 3.12
N ASP A 445 1.04 -24.34 2.34
CA ASP A 445 1.28 -25.75 2.68
C ASP A 445 2.77 -26.11 2.55
N THR A 446 3.45 -25.55 1.55
CA THR A 446 4.88 -25.76 1.29
C THR A 446 5.63 -24.43 1.21
N PRO A 447 5.71 -23.66 2.31
CA PRO A 447 6.18 -22.26 2.31
C PRO A 447 7.64 -22.09 1.89
N LEU A 448 8.44 -23.16 1.91
CA LEU A 448 9.86 -23.14 1.56
C LEU A 448 10.15 -23.70 0.15
N LYS A 449 9.12 -24.21 -0.56
CA LYS A 449 9.26 -24.77 -1.89
C LYS A 449 8.94 -23.69 -2.94
N PRO A 450 9.74 -23.56 -4.01
CA PRO A 450 9.46 -22.62 -5.08
C PRO A 450 8.44 -23.19 -6.06
N CYS A 451 7.63 -22.34 -6.69
CA CYS A 451 6.72 -22.75 -7.75
C CYS A 451 7.45 -23.02 -9.07
N CYS A 452 8.41 -22.17 -9.40
CA CYS A 452 9.20 -22.24 -10.60
C CYS A 452 10.60 -22.79 -10.31
N MET A 453 11.01 -23.80 -11.08
CA MET A 453 12.30 -24.48 -10.93
C MET A 453 12.96 -24.66 -12.29
N ALA A 454 14.22 -24.28 -12.37
CA ALA A 454 15.09 -24.56 -13.51
C ALA A 454 15.18 -26.07 -13.79
N THR A 455 15.18 -26.47 -15.06
CA THR A 455 15.41 -27.87 -15.46
C THR A 455 16.88 -28.21 -15.66
N THR A 456 17.76 -27.19 -15.72
CA THR A 456 19.21 -27.36 -15.81
C THR A 456 19.91 -26.48 -14.78
N ASN A 457 21.15 -26.81 -14.44
CA ASN A 457 21.95 -26.03 -13.47
C ASN A 457 22.40 -24.66 -14.01
N THR A 458 22.22 -24.41 -15.30
CA THR A 458 22.60 -23.15 -15.97
C THR A 458 21.40 -22.28 -16.34
N SER A 459 20.18 -22.78 -16.15
CA SER A 459 18.95 -22.05 -16.44
C SER A 459 18.35 -21.44 -15.17
N ASN A 460 17.48 -20.46 -15.37
CA ASN A 460 16.66 -19.86 -14.34
C ASN A 460 15.19 -19.85 -14.80
N CYS A 461 14.30 -19.45 -13.90
CA CYS A 461 12.92 -19.16 -14.24
C CYS A 461 12.84 -18.08 -15.33
N GLY A 462 12.21 -18.41 -16.46
CA GLY A 462 12.13 -17.55 -17.65
C GLY A 462 13.20 -17.84 -18.71
N SER A 463 14.18 -18.72 -18.45
CA SER A 463 15.12 -19.17 -19.48
C SER A 463 14.45 -20.05 -20.53
N VAL A 464 14.86 -19.88 -21.78
CA VAL A 464 14.45 -20.74 -22.90
C VAL A 464 15.70 -21.27 -23.63
N ASP A 465 15.57 -22.40 -24.30
CA ASP A 465 16.62 -22.89 -25.21
C ASP A 465 16.64 -22.12 -26.53
N GLU A 466 17.53 -22.51 -27.44
CA GLU A 466 17.69 -21.90 -28.77
C GLU A 466 16.41 -21.95 -29.61
N ASN A 467 15.51 -22.89 -29.32
CA ASN A 467 14.23 -23.06 -30.02
C ASN A 467 13.06 -22.38 -29.26
N GLY A 468 13.35 -21.62 -28.21
CA GLY A 468 12.33 -20.97 -27.39
C GLY A 468 11.60 -21.90 -26.42
N LYS A 469 12.05 -23.15 -26.25
CA LYS A 469 11.44 -24.08 -25.30
C LYS A 469 11.82 -23.70 -23.86
N PRO A 470 10.85 -23.66 -22.93
CA PRO A 470 11.14 -23.39 -21.53
C PRO A 470 12.17 -24.35 -20.91
N LEU A 471 13.18 -23.79 -20.25
CA LEU A 471 14.18 -24.52 -19.44
C LEU A 471 13.84 -24.46 -17.95
N TYR A 472 12.56 -24.47 -17.64
CA TYR A 472 12.01 -24.41 -16.29
C TYR A 472 10.65 -25.12 -16.25
N THR A 473 10.25 -25.51 -15.05
CA THR A 473 8.91 -26.00 -14.74
C THR A 473 8.21 -24.99 -13.84
N VAL A 474 6.88 -24.94 -13.90
CA VAL A 474 6.04 -24.09 -13.05
C VAL A 474 4.97 -24.99 -12.42
N CYS A 475 4.70 -24.78 -11.13
CA CYS A 475 3.66 -25.47 -10.39
C CYS A 475 2.24 -25.12 -10.90
N ASN A 476 1.25 -25.95 -10.58
CA ASN A 476 -0.13 -25.77 -11.07
C ASN A 476 -0.82 -24.51 -10.51
N GLU A 477 -0.49 -24.10 -9.29
CA GLU A 477 -1.13 -22.96 -8.61
C GLU A 477 -0.09 -21.95 -8.09
N PRO A 478 0.52 -21.12 -8.95
CA PRO A 478 1.53 -20.15 -8.51
C PRO A 478 1.03 -19.15 -7.45
N GLU A 479 -0.27 -18.81 -7.49
CA GLU A 479 -0.89 -17.87 -6.56
C GLU A 479 -1.08 -18.44 -5.14
N SER A 480 -0.99 -19.76 -4.95
CA SER A 480 -1.05 -20.40 -3.62
C SER A 480 0.33 -20.67 -3.02
N MET A 481 1.41 -20.40 -3.76
CA MET A 481 2.80 -20.63 -3.31
C MET A 481 3.39 -19.39 -2.63
N PHE A 482 4.28 -19.58 -1.66
CA PHE A 482 5.00 -18.47 -1.03
C PHE A 482 6.14 -17.98 -1.92
N PHE A 483 6.96 -18.88 -2.47
CA PHE A 483 8.09 -18.57 -3.35
C PHE A 483 7.75 -18.79 -4.83
N TRP A 484 8.08 -17.80 -5.65
CA TRP A 484 8.00 -17.91 -7.11
C TRP A 484 9.18 -18.72 -7.63
N ASP A 485 10.40 -18.31 -7.31
CA ASP A 485 11.64 -18.99 -7.70
C ASP A 485 12.50 -19.29 -6.47
N THR A 486 13.78 -19.61 -6.67
CA THR A 486 14.68 -20.04 -5.60
C THR A 486 15.01 -18.96 -4.56
N VAL A 487 14.62 -17.70 -4.78
CA VAL A 487 14.92 -16.57 -3.88
C VAL A 487 13.75 -15.57 -3.72
N HIS A 488 12.88 -15.42 -4.71
CA HIS A 488 11.84 -14.39 -4.73
C HIS A 488 10.47 -14.93 -4.30
N PRO A 489 9.78 -14.26 -3.37
CA PRO A 489 8.38 -14.55 -3.07
C PRO A 489 7.45 -14.29 -4.26
N THR A 490 6.32 -15.00 -4.32
CA THR A 490 5.20 -14.69 -5.20
C THR A 490 4.49 -13.40 -4.75
N GLN A 491 3.50 -12.96 -5.52
CA GLN A 491 2.61 -11.88 -5.07
C GLN A 491 1.89 -12.26 -3.76
N ALA A 492 1.46 -13.51 -3.60
CA ALA A 492 0.84 -13.99 -2.38
C ALA A 492 1.82 -13.97 -1.19
N GLY A 493 3.06 -14.42 -1.40
CA GLY A 493 4.13 -14.36 -0.40
C GLY A 493 4.42 -12.93 0.07
N TRP A 494 4.63 -12.00 -0.86
CA TRP A 494 4.83 -10.58 -0.53
C TRP A 494 3.63 -9.96 0.14
N ARG A 495 2.40 -10.31 -0.27
CA ARG A 495 1.17 -9.85 0.39
C ARG A 495 1.18 -10.30 1.84
N ALA A 496 1.41 -11.58 2.12
CA ALA A 496 1.44 -12.14 3.47
C ALA A 496 2.50 -11.47 4.36
N VAL A 497 3.72 -11.28 3.86
CA VAL A 497 4.79 -10.56 4.57
C VAL A 497 4.38 -9.11 4.88
N SER A 498 3.76 -8.42 3.92
CA SER A 498 3.28 -7.05 4.10
C SER A 498 2.18 -6.94 5.17
N GLN A 499 1.31 -7.95 5.32
CA GLN A 499 0.29 -7.98 6.39
C GLN A 499 0.94 -8.11 7.76
N SER A 500 2.00 -8.92 7.85
CA SER A 500 2.75 -9.17 9.08
C SER A 500 3.52 -7.95 9.57
N LEU A 501 3.99 -7.08 8.66
CA LEU A 501 4.76 -5.88 8.99
C LEU A 501 4.00 -4.83 9.82
N GLY A 502 2.66 -4.86 9.85
CA GLY A 502 1.82 -3.99 10.67
C GLY A 502 2.04 -2.48 10.44
N THR A 503 1.13 -1.81 9.73
CA THR A 503 1.04 -0.33 9.78
C THR A 503 -0.18 0.08 10.59
N PHE A 504 -0.05 1.16 11.37
CA PHE A 504 -1.14 1.77 12.11
C PHE A 504 -1.99 2.61 11.15
N TRP A 505 -3.28 2.28 11.03
CA TRP A 505 -4.23 3.04 10.23
C TRP A 505 -5.33 3.62 11.11
N VAL A 506 -5.61 4.89 10.93
CA VAL A 506 -6.78 5.53 11.52
C VAL A 506 -7.71 6.04 10.41
N PRO A 507 -8.59 5.20 9.87
CA PRO A 507 -9.58 5.63 8.89
C PRO A 507 -10.74 6.39 9.57
N PHE A 508 -11.20 7.45 8.92
CA PHE A 508 -12.33 8.31 9.23
C PHE A 508 -13.22 8.41 7.99
N CYS A 509 -14.53 8.45 8.23
CA CYS A 509 -15.66 8.40 7.30
C CYS A 509 -15.70 7.18 6.39
#